data_AF-A0A537SE03-F1
#
_entry.id   AF-A0A537SE03-F1
#
_cell.length_a   1.000
_cell.length_b   1.000
_cell.length_c   1.000
_cell.angle_alpha   90.00
_cell.angle_beta   90.00
_cell.angle_gamma   90.00
#
_symmetry.space_group_name_H-M   'P 1'
#
loop_
_entity.id
_entity.type
_entity.pdbx_description
1 polymer ?
#
loop_
_entity_poly.entity_id
_entity_poly.type
_entity_poly.pdbx_seq_one_letter_code
_entity_poly.pdbx_strand_id
1 'polypeptide(L)'
;MRPPWAKSGWPRARIPEDWAVDSQGRPTTDPAAAIKGMLLPAAGPKGFGLAFVIDLLCGGLSDGAVGAEVRPLYGDPAEPYRCAHFFLAIDAGHFPAGERFAERVRGQATRVSASKRGPGVERVYAPGELVWATRQASEGVCRLDAATVRSLLETAARVGVADLEASLLRAGGA
;
A
#
# COMPACT_ATOMS: atom_id res chain seq x y z
N MET A 1 9.58 -1.28 26.11
CA MET A 1 9.26 0.00 25.42
C MET A 1 8.15 -0.29 24.41
N ARG A 2 6.96 0.32 24.52
CA ARG A 2 5.85 0.07 23.57
C ARG A 2 6.17 0.78 22.24
N PRO A 3 6.05 0.12 21.08
CA PRO A 3 6.36 0.73 19.80
C PRO A 3 5.43 1.92 19.51
N PRO A 4 5.88 2.95 18.77
CA PRO A 4 5.18 4.23 18.63
C PRO A 4 3.75 4.13 18.09
N TRP A 5 3.46 3.14 17.24
CA TRP A 5 2.13 2.87 16.67
C TRP A 5 1.11 2.36 17.68
N ALA A 6 1.54 1.85 18.85
CA ALA A 6 0.63 1.41 19.91
C ALA A 6 -0.07 2.57 20.66
N LYS A 7 0.21 3.83 20.28
CA LYS A 7 -0.37 5.06 20.84
C LYS A 7 -1.53 5.64 20.01
N SER A 8 -1.70 5.24 18.75
CA SER A 8 -2.87 5.64 17.94
C SER A 8 -4.08 4.82 18.37
N GLY A 9 -5.19 5.45 18.70
CA GLY A 9 -6.46 4.86 19.17
C GLY A 9 -7.19 3.94 18.18
N TRP A 10 -6.46 3.21 17.35
CA TRP A 10 -7.00 2.04 16.67
C TRP A 10 -7.43 1.03 17.72
N PRO A 11 -8.65 0.46 17.64
CA PRO A 11 -8.99 -0.68 18.46
C PRO A 11 -7.91 -1.74 18.26
N ARG A 12 -7.54 -2.46 19.33
CA ARG A 12 -6.81 -3.73 19.21
C ARG A 12 -7.73 -4.77 18.57
N ALA A 13 -8.18 -4.47 17.36
CA ALA A 13 -9.04 -5.33 16.59
C ALA A 13 -8.22 -6.55 16.22
N ARG A 14 -8.85 -7.72 16.40
CA ARG A 14 -8.29 -8.96 15.90
C ARG A 14 -8.16 -8.84 14.39
N ILE A 15 -7.04 -9.29 13.85
CA ILE A 15 -6.88 -9.46 12.40
C ILE A 15 -7.51 -10.80 11.97
N PRO A 16 -7.94 -10.95 10.70
CA PRO A 16 -8.31 -12.25 10.17
C PRO A 16 -7.20 -13.28 10.32
N GLU A 17 -7.57 -14.53 10.55
CA GLU A 17 -6.64 -15.63 10.84
C GLU A 17 -5.76 -16.02 9.65
N ASP A 18 -6.16 -15.65 8.44
CA ASP A 18 -5.46 -15.94 7.19
C ASP A 18 -4.49 -14.83 6.75
N TRP A 19 -4.31 -13.78 7.58
CA TRP A 19 -3.41 -12.67 7.25
C TRP A 19 -1.97 -12.89 7.69
N ALA A 20 -1.75 -13.58 8.80
CA ALA A 20 -0.42 -13.68 9.39
C ALA A 20 -0.25 -14.91 10.29
N VAL A 21 1.01 -15.26 10.50
CA VAL A 21 1.44 -16.22 11.50
C VAL A 21 2.28 -15.54 12.58
N ASP A 22 2.33 -16.13 13.77
CA ASP A 22 3.21 -15.72 14.85
C ASP A 22 4.67 -16.17 14.63
N SER A 23 5.56 -15.92 15.60
CA SER A 23 6.97 -16.32 15.54
C SER A 23 7.20 -17.84 15.54
N GLN A 24 6.17 -18.64 15.80
CA GLN A 24 6.21 -20.10 15.73
C GLN A 24 5.56 -20.64 14.44
N GLY A 25 5.17 -19.75 13.52
CA GLY A 25 4.52 -20.11 12.27
C GLY A 25 3.05 -20.52 12.42
N ARG A 26 2.42 -20.25 13.57
CA ARG A 26 1.01 -20.57 13.81
C ARG A 26 0.11 -19.41 13.38
N PRO A 27 -1.04 -19.65 12.74
CA PRO A 27 -2.00 -18.59 12.42
C PRO A 27 -2.36 -17.75 13.65
N THR A 28 -2.43 -16.44 13.49
CA THR A 28 -2.72 -15.54 14.61
C THR A 28 -3.70 -14.44 14.23
N THR A 29 -4.58 -14.13 15.18
CA THR A 29 -5.49 -12.98 15.10
C THR A 29 -5.02 -11.81 15.97
N ASP A 30 -3.91 -11.97 16.70
CA ASP A 30 -3.30 -10.90 17.50
C ASP A 30 -2.30 -10.11 16.64
N PRO A 31 -2.58 -8.82 16.33
CA PRO A 31 -1.66 -8.00 15.55
C PRO A 31 -0.28 -7.83 16.20
N ALA A 32 -0.19 -7.88 17.54
CA ALA A 32 1.10 -7.80 18.25
C ALA A 32 1.94 -9.07 18.08
N ALA A 33 1.29 -10.23 17.94
CA ALA A 33 1.96 -11.48 17.61
C ALA A 33 2.33 -11.53 16.12
N ALA A 34 1.44 -11.06 15.23
CA ALA A 34 1.66 -11.01 13.78
C ALA A 34 2.91 -10.19 13.40
N ILE A 35 3.12 -9.03 14.03
CA ILE A 35 4.30 -8.17 13.78
C ILE A 35 5.63 -8.87 14.12
N LYS A 36 5.60 -9.86 15.02
CA LYS A 36 6.78 -10.65 15.39
C LYS A 36 6.95 -11.91 14.54
N GLY A 37 5.96 -12.25 13.75
CA GLY A 37 5.97 -13.40 12.84
C GLY A 37 6.07 -12.94 11.40
N MET A 38 5.14 -13.41 10.56
CA MET A 38 5.20 -13.20 9.12
C MET A 38 3.80 -13.00 8.53
N LEU A 39 3.70 -12.12 7.52
CA LEU A 39 2.49 -11.95 6.73
C LEU A 39 2.35 -13.10 5.73
N LEU A 40 1.13 -13.61 5.57
CA LEU A 40 0.84 -14.64 4.58
C LEU A 40 0.60 -14.01 3.19
N PRO A 41 1.06 -14.66 2.10
CA PRO A 41 0.76 -14.21 0.75
C PRO A 41 -0.75 -14.26 0.47
N ALA A 42 -1.28 -13.21 -0.16
CA ALA A 42 -2.66 -13.18 -0.60
C ALA A 42 -2.96 -14.37 -1.54
N ALA A 43 -4.11 -15.04 -1.40
CA ALA A 43 -4.46 -16.21 -2.21
C ALA A 43 -3.45 -17.40 -2.11
N GLY A 44 -2.71 -17.50 -1.01
CA GLY A 44 -1.89 -18.68 -0.68
C GLY A 44 -0.79 -18.95 -1.71
N PRO A 45 -0.61 -20.20 -2.19
CA PRO A 45 0.47 -20.56 -3.11
C PRO A 45 0.50 -19.73 -4.41
N LYS A 46 -0.65 -19.24 -4.89
CA LYS A 46 -0.72 -18.39 -6.09
C LYS A 46 -0.13 -17.00 -5.83
N GLY A 47 -0.42 -16.38 -4.69
CA GLY A 47 0.21 -15.11 -4.34
C GLY A 47 1.67 -15.25 -4.00
N PHE A 48 2.08 -16.39 -3.42
CA PHE A 48 3.50 -16.68 -3.23
C PHE A 48 4.23 -16.74 -4.58
N GLY A 49 3.70 -17.48 -5.55
CA GLY A 49 4.28 -17.55 -6.89
C GLY A 49 4.37 -16.18 -7.57
N LEU A 50 3.34 -15.33 -7.41
CA LEU A 50 3.37 -13.96 -7.92
C LEU A 50 4.43 -13.10 -7.22
N ALA A 51 4.53 -13.16 -5.88
CA ALA A 51 5.53 -12.44 -5.11
C ALA A 51 6.96 -12.86 -5.48
N PHE A 52 7.18 -14.16 -5.69
CA PHE A 52 8.47 -14.70 -6.11
C PHE A 52 8.90 -14.17 -7.49
N VAL A 53 7.98 -14.13 -8.47
CA VAL A 53 8.27 -13.53 -9.78
C VAL A 53 8.59 -12.04 -9.67
N ILE A 54 7.85 -11.29 -8.84
CA ILE A 54 8.13 -9.86 -8.59
C ILE A 54 9.54 -9.67 -8.02
N ASP A 55 9.93 -10.50 -7.04
CA ASP A 55 11.24 -10.43 -6.40
C ASP A 55 12.38 -10.70 -7.39
N LEU A 56 12.20 -11.68 -8.30
CA LEU A 56 13.17 -11.96 -9.36
C LEU A 56 13.23 -10.87 -10.44
N LEU A 57 12.10 -10.29 -10.83
CA LEU A 57 12.08 -9.18 -11.79
C LEU A 57 12.74 -7.93 -11.23
N CYS A 58 12.54 -7.65 -9.95
CA CYS A 58 13.11 -6.50 -9.27
C CYS A 58 14.57 -6.75 -8.87
N GLY A 59 14.81 -7.64 -7.90
CA GLY A 59 16.14 -7.91 -7.35
C GLY A 59 16.98 -8.76 -8.29
N GLY A 60 16.47 -9.93 -8.68
CA GLY A 60 17.24 -10.90 -9.48
C GLY A 60 17.78 -10.35 -10.80
N LEU A 61 16.94 -9.68 -11.61
CA LEU A 61 17.36 -9.10 -12.90
C LEU A 61 18.31 -7.92 -12.76
N SER A 62 18.21 -7.16 -11.67
CA SER A 62 19.05 -5.98 -11.43
C SER A 62 20.33 -6.28 -10.67
N ASP A 63 20.59 -7.56 -10.32
CA ASP A 63 21.62 -7.97 -9.36
C ASP A 63 21.47 -7.26 -7.99
N GLY A 64 20.22 -6.92 -7.66
CA GLY A 64 19.81 -6.35 -6.38
C GLY A 64 19.46 -7.42 -5.34
N ALA A 65 19.11 -6.98 -4.14
CA ALA A 65 18.75 -7.88 -3.05
C ALA A 65 17.42 -8.60 -3.33
N VAL A 66 17.35 -9.87 -2.97
CA VAL A 66 16.14 -10.72 -3.04
C VAL A 66 15.78 -11.31 -1.69
N GLY A 67 14.48 -11.47 -1.43
CA GLY A 67 13.96 -12.10 -0.21
C GLY A 67 14.56 -11.51 1.08
N ALA A 68 15.24 -12.35 1.85
CA ALA A 68 15.84 -11.98 3.14
C ALA A 68 17.06 -11.04 3.03
N GLU A 69 17.57 -10.81 1.82
CA GLU A 69 18.67 -9.86 1.59
C GLU A 69 18.20 -8.40 1.60
N VAL A 70 16.90 -8.18 1.39
CA VAL A 70 16.24 -6.88 1.54
C VAL A 70 16.16 -6.57 3.02
N ARG A 71 16.70 -5.41 3.43
CA ARG A 71 16.73 -5.02 4.85
C ARG A 71 15.31 -4.68 5.33
N PRO A 72 15.00 -4.72 6.64
CA PRO A 72 13.69 -4.33 7.14
C PRO A 72 13.37 -2.85 6.92
N LEU A 73 12.13 -2.51 6.58
CA LEU A 73 11.70 -1.13 6.30
C LEU A 73 11.80 -0.23 7.54
N TYR A 74 11.58 -0.83 8.72
CA TYR A 74 11.67 -0.18 10.03
C TYR A 74 12.92 -0.67 10.80
N GLY A 75 14.05 -0.77 10.10
CA GLY A 75 15.36 -1.12 10.64
C GLY A 75 16.19 0.10 11.05
N ASP A 76 17.51 -0.05 11.07
CA ASP A 76 18.44 1.07 11.27
C ASP A 76 18.35 2.03 10.06
N PRO A 77 17.93 3.29 10.25
CA PRO A 77 17.83 4.26 9.14
C PRO A 77 19.18 4.64 8.53
N ALA A 78 20.30 4.29 9.18
CA ALA A 78 21.63 4.47 8.60
C ALA A 78 22.00 3.40 7.56
N GLU A 79 21.28 2.27 7.55
CA GLU A 79 21.50 1.20 6.58
C GLU A 79 20.58 1.38 5.35
N PRO A 80 21.09 1.26 4.12
CA PRO A 80 20.24 1.25 2.93
C PRO A 80 19.23 0.09 2.98
N TYR A 81 17.98 0.37 2.58
CA TYR A 81 16.91 -0.63 2.55
C TYR A 81 17.20 -1.80 1.57
N ARG A 82 18.06 -1.56 0.56
CA ARG A 82 18.46 -2.51 -0.50
C ARG A 82 17.32 -3.04 -1.37
N CYS A 83 16.15 -2.40 -1.39
CA CYS A 83 15.11 -2.78 -2.34
C CYS A 83 15.53 -2.47 -3.80
N ALA A 84 15.06 -3.30 -4.72
CA ALA A 84 15.19 -3.08 -6.16
C ALA A 84 13.82 -2.82 -6.79
N HIS A 85 13.82 -2.20 -7.97
CA HIS A 85 12.61 -1.83 -8.69
C HIS A 85 12.69 -2.24 -10.16
N PHE A 86 11.58 -2.70 -10.70
CA PHE A 86 11.42 -3.02 -12.12
C PHE A 86 10.32 -2.13 -12.71
N PHE A 87 10.61 -1.51 -13.86
CA PHE A 87 9.65 -0.69 -14.61
C PHE A 87 9.50 -1.25 -16.02
N LEU A 88 8.26 -1.45 -16.46
CA LEU A 88 7.92 -1.92 -17.80
C LEU A 88 6.94 -0.96 -18.46
N ALA A 89 7.31 -0.44 -19.63
CA ALA A 89 6.42 0.31 -20.50
C ALA A 89 6.15 -0.50 -21.76
N ILE A 90 4.86 -0.73 -22.06
CA ILE A 90 4.41 -1.39 -23.28
C ILE A 90 3.66 -0.35 -24.10
N ASP A 91 4.19 -0.01 -25.28
CA ASP A 91 3.52 0.88 -26.21
C ASP A 91 2.46 0.12 -27.01
N ALA A 92 1.19 0.38 -26.70
CA ALA A 92 0.04 -0.24 -27.35
C ALA A 92 -0.04 0.06 -28.86
N GLY A 93 0.59 1.14 -29.34
CA GLY A 93 0.65 1.51 -30.76
C GLY A 93 1.33 0.45 -31.65
N HIS A 94 2.17 -0.40 -31.06
CA HIS A 94 2.87 -1.48 -31.75
C HIS A 94 2.03 -2.78 -31.87
N PHE A 95 0.79 -2.80 -31.38
CA PHE A 95 -0.08 -3.98 -31.41
C PHE A 95 -1.32 -3.75 -32.28
N PRO A 96 -1.99 -4.81 -32.79
CA PRO A 96 -3.15 -4.67 -33.67
C PRO A 96 -4.31 -3.84 -33.11
N ALA A 97 -4.41 -3.71 -31.78
CA ALA A 97 -5.41 -2.86 -31.16
C ALA A 97 -5.11 -1.36 -31.33
N GLY A 98 -3.83 -0.96 -31.39
CA GLY A 98 -3.38 0.43 -31.54
C GLY A 98 -4.17 1.40 -30.66
N GLU A 99 -4.69 2.46 -31.28
CA GLU A 99 -5.51 3.49 -30.62
C GLU A 99 -6.81 2.95 -30.01
N ARG A 100 -7.38 1.87 -30.57
CA ARG A 100 -8.60 1.22 -30.04
C ARG A 100 -8.36 0.51 -28.71
N PHE A 101 -7.10 0.34 -28.28
CA PHE A 101 -6.80 -0.30 -27.00
C PHE A 101 -7.45 0.46 -25.83
N ALA A 102 -7.43 1.78 -25.85
CA ALA A 102 -8.05 2.60 -24.80
C ALA A 102 -9.56 2.38 -24.69
N GLU A 103 -10.27 2.25 -25.82
CA GLU A 103 -11.70 1.94 -25.86
C GLU A 103 -11.98 0.55 -25.27
N ARG A 104 -11.13 -0.43 -25.60
CA ARG A 104 -11.25 -1.80 -25.06
C ARG A 104 -11.05 -1.83 -23.55
N VAL A 105 -10.06 -1.09 -23.03
CA VAL A 105 -9.82 -0.93 -21.59
C VAL A 105 -11.02 -0.29 -20.91
N ARG A 106 -11.54 0.82 -21.46
CA ARG A 106 -12.74 1.49 -20.93
C ARG A 106 -13.93 0.54 -20.91
N GLY A 107 -14.21 -0.14 -22.02
CA GLY A 107 -15.31 -1.10 -22.10
C GLY A 107 -15.17 -2.25 -21.09
N GLN A 108 -13.95 -2.75 -20.87
CA GLN A 108 -13.71 -3.79 -19.87
C GLN A 108 -13.90 -3.28 -18.44
N ALA A 109 -13.39 -2.09 -18.11
CA ALA A 109 -13.59 -1.47 -16.79
C ALA A 109 -15.09 -1.25 -16.51
N THR A 110 -15.86 -0.78 -17.50
CA THR A 110 -17.32 -0.65 -17.38
C THR A 110 -17.99 -2.00 -17.11
N ARG A 111 -17.59 -3.06 -17.82
CA ARG A 111 -18.14 -4.41 -17.58
C ARG A 111 -17.86 -4.94 -16.18
N VAL A 112 -16.64 -4.74 -15.66
CA VAL A 112 -16.30 -5.12 -14.29
C VAL A 112 -17.20 -4.39 -13.29
N SER A 113 -17.31 -3.08 -13.43
CA SER A 113 -18.10 -2.24 -12.52
C SER A 113 -19.62 -2.52 -12.60
N ALA A 114 -20.10 -2.96 -13.77
CA ALA A 114 -21.49 -3.37 -14.00
C ALA A 114 -21.77 -4.85 -13.68
N SER A 115 -20.79 -5.59 -13.14
CA SER A 115 -20.96 -7.02 -12.86
C SER A 115 -22.01 -7.30 -11.80
N LYS A 116 -22.61 -8.50 -11.86
CA LYS A 116 -23.57 -8.95 -10.85
C LYS A 116 -22.91 -8.90 -9.46
N ARG A 117 -23.60 -8.25 -8.52
CA ARG A 117 -23.13 -8.08 -7.14
C ARG A 117 -23.34 -9.36 -6.35
N GLY A 118 -22.40 -9.67 -5.47
CA GLY A 118 -22.59 -10.70 -4.45
C GLY A 118 -23.54 -10.22 -3.34
N PRO A 119 -24.07 -11.13 -2.52
CA PRO A 119 -24.85 -10.75 -1.34
C PRO A 119 -24.08 -9.76 -0.46
N GLY A 120 -24.74 -8.67 -0.05
CA GLY A 120 -24.13 -7.63 0.80
C GLY A 120 -23.15 -6.69 0.09
N VAL A 121 -22.90 -6.85 -1.21
CA VAL A 121 -22.03 -5.96 -1.99
C VAL A 121 -22.84 -4.82 -2.60
N GLU A 122 -22.62 -3.59 -2.12
CA GLU A 122 -23.31 -2.40 -2.63
C GLU A 122 -22.85 -2.03 -4.04
N ARG A 123 -21.54 -2.08 -4.32
CA ARG A 123 -20.95 -1.73 -5.61
C ARG A 123 -19.69 -2.55 -5.89
N VAL A 124 -19.49 -2.90 -7.16
CA VAL A 124 -18.24 -3.48 -7.69
C VAL A 124 -17.44 -2.35 -8.33
N TYR A 125 -16.13 -2.33 -8.09
CA TYR A 125 -15.22 -1.33 -8.65
C TYR A 125 -14.25 -1.99 -9.62
N ALA A 126 -13.96 -1.32 -10.74
CA ALA A 126 -12.80 -1.65 -11.56
C ALA A 126 -11.50 -1.25 -10.84
N PRO A 127 -10.37 -1.92 -11.12
CA PRO A 127 -9.07 -1.52 -10.58
C PRO A 127 -8.77 -0.03 -10.84
N GLY A 128 -8.44 0.70 -9.77
CA GLY A 128 -8.17 2.14 -9.81
C GLY A 128 -9.39 3.06 -9.67
N GLU A 129 -10.61 2.58 -9.91
CA GLU A 129 -11.83 3.40 -9.86
C GLU A 129 -12.10 3.97 -8.46
N LEU A 130 -11.99 3.13 -7.42
CA LEU A 130 -12.19 3.55 -6.03
C LEU A 130 -11.21 4.65 -5.61
N VAL A 131 -9.91 4.46 -5.93
CA VAL A 131 -8.86 5.43 -5.58
C VAL A 131 -9.03 6.73 -6.36
N TRP A 132 -9.41 6.64 -7.65
CA TRP A 132 -9.72 7.81 -8.48
C TRP A 132 -10.89 8.60 -7.91
N ALA A 133 -12.01 7.93 -7.58
CA ALA A 133 -13.18 8.57 -7.00
C ALA A 133 -12.86 9.25 -5.66
N THR A 134 -12.11 8.58 -4.78
CA THR A 134 -11.65 9.15 -3.50
C THR A 134 -10.81 10.40 -3.72
N ARG A 135 -9.88 10.39 -4.68
CA ARG A 135 -9.04 11.56 -5.00
C ARG A 135 -9.86 12.73 -5.53
N GLN A 136 -10.86 12.48 -6.36
CA GLN A 136 -11.75 13.54 -6.87
C GLN A 136 -12.60 14.12 -5.74
N ALA A 137 -13.20 13.26 -4.92
CA ALA A 137 -14.03 13.68 -3.79
C ALA A 137 -13.23 14.40 -2.69
N SER A 138 -11.92 14.15 -2.61
CA SER A 138 -11.06 14.83 -1.65
C SER A 138 -10.62 16.21 -2.12
N GLU A 139 -10.86 16.58 -3.39
CA GLU A 139 -10.49 17.88 -3.97
C GLU A 139 -9.00 18.24 -3.76
N GLY A 140 -8.13 17.22 -3.72
CA GLY A 140 -6.70 17.39 -3.45
C GLY A 140 -6.34 17.58 -1.97
N VAL A 141 -7.31 17.55 -1.06
CA VAL A 141 -7.11 17.60 0.39
C VAL A 141 -6.97 16.20 0.97
N CYS A 142 -6.11 16.05 1.99
CA CYS A 142 -5.93 14.80 2.74
C CYS A 142 -6.19 15.06 4.23
N ARG A 143 -7.04 14.25 4.85
CA ARG A 143 -7.27 14.31 6.30
C ARG A 143 -6.13 13.60 7.01
N LEU A 144 -5.49 14.31 7.93
CA LEU A 144 -4.43 13.78 8.77
C LEU A 144 -4.94 13.61 10.21
N ASP A 145 -4.52 12.53 10.87
CA ASP A 145 -4.76 12.38 12.29
C ASP A 145 -3.84 13.31 13.10
N ALA A 146 -4.27 13.63 14.32
CA ALA A 146 -3.54 14.56 15.18
C ALA A 146 -2.12 14.09 15.56
N ALA A 147 -1.85 12.78 15.58
CA ALA A 147 -0.51 12.27 15.87
C ALA A 147 0.43 12.47 14.67
N THR A 148 -0.06 12.24 13.45
CA THR A 148 0.69 12.56 12.23
C THR A 148 0.98 14.06 12.12
N VAL A 149 -0.01 14.92 12.35
CA VAL A 149 0.20 16.39 12.34
C VAL A 149 1.29 16.79 13.33
N ARG A 150 1.22 16.28 14.56
CA ARG A 150 2.25 16.55 15.59
C ARG A 150 3.64 16.10 15.17
N SER A 151 3.76 14.88 14.62
CA SER A 151 5.03 14.33 14.13
C SER A 151 5.65 15.19 13.01
N LEU A 152 4.81 15.71 12.10
CA LEU A 152 5.24 16.62 11.03
C LEU A 152 5.75 17.95 11.59
N LEU A 153 5.02 18.56 12.52
CA LEU A 153 5.41 19.83 13.16
C LEU A 153 6.71 19.70 13.97
N GLU A 154 6.84 18.63 14.76
CA GLU A 154 8.07 18.32 15.50
C GLU A 154 9.27 18.13 14.55
N THR A 155 9.05 17.43 13.44
CA THR A 155 10.08 17.24 12.42
C THR A 155 10.47 18.56 11.76
N ALA A 156 9.50 19.40 11.39
CA ALA A 156 9.73 20.71 10.77
C ALA A 156 10.56 21.63 11.68
N ALA A 157 10.22 21.69 12.97
CA ALA A 157 10.99 22.44 13.95
C ALA A 157 12.44 21.95 14.04
N ARG A 158 12.67 20.63 14.02
CA ARG A 158 14.01 20.04 14.07
C ARG A 158 14.87 20.38 12.84
N VAL A 159 14.25 20.51 11.66
CA VAL A 159 14.97 20.79 10.40
C VAL A 159 14.91 22.27 9.98
N GLY A 160 14.33 23.14 10.82
CA GLY A 160 14.27 24.59 10.57
C GLY A 160 13.26 25.01 9.48
N VAL A 161 12.24 24.19 9.19
CA VAL A 161 11.17 24.56 8.25
C VAL A 161 10.12 25.38 9.01
N ALA A 162 10.08 26.68 8.73
CA ALA A 162 9.06 27.59 9.26
C ALA A 162 7.70 27.43 8.54
N ASP A 163 6.64 27.93 9.17
CA ASP A 163 5.29 28.11 8.58
C ASP A 163 4.57 26.84 8.08
N LEU A 164 5.03 25.65 8.48
CA LEU A 164 4.34 24.40 8.14
C LEU A 164 2.94 24.35 8.77
N GLU A 165 2.79 24.81 10.02
CA GLU A 165 1.50 24.84 10.73
C GLU A 165 0.45 25.66 9.98
N ALA A 166 0.81 26.87 9.54
CA ALA A 166 -0.06 27.73 8.75
C ALA A 166 -0.44 27.07 7.40
N SER A 167 0.44 26.25 6.83
CA SER A 167 0.19 25.55 5.56
C SER A 167 -0.70 24.31 5.75
N LEU A 168 -0.59 23.61 6.87
CA LEU A 168 -1.45 22.48 7.23
C LEU A 168 -2.89 22.92 7.54
N LEU A 169 -3.07 24.09 8.16
CA LEU A 169 -4.39 24.61 8.56
C LEU A 169 -5.16 25.30 7.40
N ARG A 170 -4.46 25.81 6.38
CA ARG A 170 -5.09 26.45 5.20
C ARG A 170 -5.93 25.49 4.35
N ALA A 171 -5.72 24.17 4.48
CA ALA A 171 -6.52 23.15 3.78
C ALA A 171 -7.80 22.74 4.54
N GLY A 172 -8.05 23.30 5.74
CA GLY A 172 -9.21 23.01 6.58
C GLY A 172 -10.23 24.15 6.65
N GLY A 173 -10.57 24.77 5.51
CA GLY A 173 -11.60 25.82 5.44
C GLY A 173 -13.03 25.23 5.38
N ALA A 174 -13.84 25.63 6.37
CA ALA A 174 -15.25 25.29 6.68
C ALA A 174 -15.48 24.03 7.55
#